data_AF-A0A174GGH0-F1
#
_entry.id   AF-A0A174GGH0-F1
#
_cell.length_a   1.000
_cell.length_b   1.000
_cell.length_c   1.000
_cell.angle_alpha   90.00
_cell.angle_beta   90.00
_cell.angle_gamma   90.00
#
_symmetry.space_group_name_H-M   'P 1'
#
loop_
_entity.id
_entity.type
_entity.pdbx_description
1 polymer ?
#
loop_
_entity_poly.entity_id
_entity_poly.type
_entity_poly.pdbx_seq_one_letter_code
_entity_poly.pdbx_strand_id
1 'polypeptide(L)'
;MEKKMSCCGTVCSDCEYYPADCRGCREIKGKVFWLEYTGESCCDIYECCINQRKYGHCSQCEELPCSRYDREDPTKTKEENEADHAMQMKNLKEHKGEERKMKRELGIARCGLACCLCSENTNCAGCNSGDCPGKDWCENRKCSLEKGIRHCYACDEDCQKGLLTKIKPYAFNLFSKRYGEKQLLDCLEANEKAGVIYHREGISGDYDDFEDVEKLIEFIRTGSRT
;
A
#
# COMPACT_ATOMS: atom_id res chain seq x y z
N MET A 1 13.46 15.64 -14.80
CA MET A 1 12.29 14.94 -15.35
C MET A 1 11.73 14.03 -14.27
N GLU A 2 10.41 13.84 -14.20
CA GLU A 2 9.81 12.85 -13.31
C GLU A 2 10.27 11.44 -13.71
N LYS A 3 10.76 10.63 -12.76
CA LYS A 3 11.22 9.28 -13.04
C LYS A 3 10.04 8.38 -13.36
N LYS A 4 10.04 7.74 -14.54
CA LYS A 4 8.97 6.82 -14.95
C LYS A 4 9.42 5.37 -14.78
N MET A 5 9.08 4.77 -13.66
CA MET A 5 9.40 3.37 -13.38
C MET A 5 8.37 2.42 -14.00
N SER A 6 8.85 1.34 -14.60
CA SER A 6 8.05 0.21 -15.09
C SER A 6 7.71 -0.77 -13.97
N CYS A 7 6.75 -1.67 -14.22
CA CYS A 7 6.32 -2.68 -13.25
C CYS A 7 7.46 -3.60 -12.76
N CYS A 8 8.49 -3.80 -13.59
CA CYS A 8 9.67 -4.61 -13.27
C CYS A 8 10.79 -3.85 -12.52
N GLY A 9 10.62 -2.56 -12.22
CA GLY A 9 11.67 -1.75 -11.58
C GLY A 9 12.63 -1.03 -12.53
N THR A 10 12.59 -1.29 -13.84
CA THR A 10 13.35 -0.52 -14.82
C THR A 10 12.83 0.92 -14.90
N VAL A 11 13.72 1.91 -14.88
CA VAL A 11 13.35 3.33 -15.03
C VAL A 11 13.37 3.68 -16.51
N CYS A 12 12.19 3.72 -17.14
CA CYS A 12 12.07 4.02 -18.56
C CYS A 12 12.63 5.41 -18.91
N SER A 13 12.49 6.39 -18.02
CA SER A 13 13.02 7.75 -18.28
C SER A 13 14.55 7.81 -18.39
N ASP A 14 15.25 6.78 -17.93
CA ASP A 14 16.72 6.69 -17.94
C ASP A 14 17.21 5.76 -19.07
N CYS A 15 16.29 5.20 -19.86
CA CYS A 15 16.56 4.30 -20.97
C CYS A 15 16.79 5.09 -22.26
N GLU A 16 17.83 4.73 -23.02
CA GLU A 16 18.19 5.39 -24.29
C GLU A 16 17.08 5.34 -25.36
N TYR A 17 16.25 4.30 -25.33
CA TYR A 17 15.13 4.13 -26.26
C TYR A 17 13.91 4.98 -25.90
N TYR A 18 13.86 5.58 -24.71
CA TYR A 18 12.72 6.37 -24.25
C TYR A 18 12.91 7.88 -24.52
N PRO A 19 11.88 8.61 -24.97
CA PRO A 19 10.53 8.14 -25.34
C PRO A 19 10.37 7.83 -26.84
N ALA A 20 11.43 8.00 -27.65
CA ALA A 20 11.35 8.02 -29.11
C ALA A 20 11.01 6.64 -29.68
N ASP A 21 11.83 5.64 -29.37
CA ASP A 21 11.68 4.27 -29.89
C ASP A 21 10.81 3.40 -28.98
N CYS A 22 10.68 3.78 -27.71
CA CYS A 22 9.87 3.10 -26.71
C CYS A 22 9.11 4.12 -25.86
N ARG A 23 7.78 3.98 -25.79
CA ARG A 23 6.92 4.86 -24.97
C ARG A 23 6.77 4.40 -23.51
N GLY A 24 7.54 3.39 -23.11
CA GLY A 24 7.53 2.78 -21.79
C GLY A 24 6.44 1.72 -21.63
N CYS A 25 6.68 0.75 -20.74
CA CYS A 25 5.91 -0.49 -20.65
C CYS A 25 4.40 -0.28 -20.44
N ARG A 26 4.00 0.76 -19.71
CA ARG A 26 2.58 1.08 -19.49
C ARG A 26 1.86 1.48 -20.78
N GLU A 27 2.51 2.26 -21.63
CA GLU A 27 1.91 2.77 -22.87
C GLU A 27 1.94 1.71 -23.98
N ILE A 28 3.06 0.99 -24.10
CA ILE A 28 3.21 -0.09 -25.09
C ILE A 28 2.58 -1.41 -24.65
N LYS A 29 2.02 -1.48 -23.43
CA LYS A 29 1.38 -2.67 -22.83
C LYS A 29 2.30 -3.90 -22.82
N GLY A 30 3.54 -3.72 -22.35
CA GLY A 30 4.54 -4.78 -22.25
C GLY A 30 5.15 -5.26 -23.57
N LYS A 31 4.79 -4.64 -24.71
CA LYS A 31 5.32 -4.95 -26.05
C LYS A 31 6.66 -4.26 -26.32
N VAL A 32 7.67 -4.61 -25.55
CA VAL A 32 9.05 -4.08 -25.68
C VAL A 32 9.73 -4.62 -26.95
N PHE A 33 10.68 -3.85 -27.49
CA PHE A 33 11.28 -4.14 -28.80
C PHE A 33 12.02 -5.48 -28.84
N TRP A 34 12.72 -5.86 -27.77
CA TRP A 34 13.54 -7.08 -27.73
C TRP A 34 12.73 -8.38 -27.79
N LEU A 35 11.40 -8.34 -27.67
CA LEU A 35 10.53 -9.50 -27.87
C LEU A 35 10.66 -10.08 -29.29
N GLU A 36 11.16 -9.30 -30.26
CA GLU A 36 11.48 -9.81 -31.59
C GLU A 36 12.57 -10.90 -31.56
N TYR A 37 13.48 -10.86 -30.58
CA TYR A 37 14.54 -11.86 -30.42
C TYR A 37 14.06 -13.12 -29.67
N THR A 38 12.98 -13.01 -28.89
CA THR A 38 12.41 -14.15 -28.14
C THR A 38 11.20 -14.78 -28.83
N GLY A 39 10.60 -14.10 -29.81
CA GLY A 39 9.37 -14.53 -30.48
C GLY A 39 8.11 -14.39 -29.63
N GLU A 40 8.18 -13.67 -28.51
CA GLU A 40 7.07 -13.46 -27.60
C GLU A 40 6.22 -12.24 -28.02
N SER A 41 4.95 -12.20 -27.63
CA SER A 41 4.03 -11.10 -27.97
C SER A 41 3.88 -10.06 -26.85
N CYS A 42 4.35 -10.38 -25.64
CA CYS A 42 4.28 -9.55 -24.44
C CYS A 42 5.38 -9.98 -23.46
N CYS A 43 5.97 -9.03 -22.74
CA CYS A 43 6.87 -9.32 -21.63
C CYS A 43 6.15 -10.12 -20.53
N ASP A 44 6.73 -11.24 -20.13
CA ASP A 44 6.18 -12.18 -19.14
C ASP A 44 6.04 -11.56 -17.73
N ILE A 45 6.93 -10.65 -17.34
CA ILE A 45 6.80 -9.86 -16.10
C ILE A 45 5.60 -8.93 -16.19
N TYR A 46 5.40 -8.23 -17.32
CA TYR A 46 4.26 -7.34 -17.51
C TYR A 46 2.94 -8.13 -17.51
N GLU A 47 2.91 -9.24 -18.23
CA GLU A 47 1.76 -10.14 -18.30
C GLU A 47 1.37 -10.66 -16.91
N CYS A 48 2.34 -11.13 -16.13
CA CYS A 48 2.10 -11.59 -14.77
C CYS A 48 1.65 -10.45 -13.84
N CYS A 49 2.42 -9.36 -13.79
CA CYS A 49 2.23 -8.30 -12.80
C CYS A 49 0.96 -7.49 -13.07
N ILE A 50 0.80 -6.98 -14.29
CA ILE A 50 -0.29 -6.05 -14.64
C ILE A 50 -1.52 -6.81 -15.11
N ASN A 51 -1.37 -7.78 -16.01
CA ASN A 51 -2.54 -8.41 -16.64
C ASN A 51 -3.16 -9.52 -15.77
N GLN A 52 -2.35 -10.36 -15.12
CA GLN A 52 -2.84 -11.48 -14.31
C GLN A 52 -3.08 -11.09 -12.86
N ARG A 53 -2.03 -10.62 -12.15
CA ARG A 53 -2.10 -10.31 -10.71
C ARG A 53 -2.72 -8.94 -10.40
N LYS A 54 -2.87 -8.07 -11.40
CA LYS A 54 -3.40 -6.70 -11.26
C LYS A 54 -2.64 -5.82 -10.27
N TYR A 55 -1.35 -6.08 -10.11
CA TYR A 55 -0.47 -5.22 -9.31
C TYR A 55 -0.09 -3.95 -10.08
N GLY A 56 0.32 -2.92 -9.35
CA GLY A 56 0.93 -1.72 -9.97
C GLY A 56 2.37 -1.98 -10.42
N HIS A 57 3.08 -2.87 -9.72
CA HIS A 57 4.48 -3.23 -9.93
C HIS A 57 4.82 -4.49 -9.12
N CYS A 58 5.95 -5.12 -9.45
CA CYS A 58 6.35 -6.39 -8.84
C CYS A 58 6.72 -6.29 -7.36
N SER A 59 6.95 -5.09 -6.80
CA SER A 59 7.25 -4.96 -5.37
C SER A 59 6.07 -5.34 -4.45
N GLN A 60 4.85 -5.40 -5.00
CA GLN A 60 3.66 -5.94 -4.33
C GLN A 60 3.64 -7.47 -4.29
N CYS A 61 4.54 -8.15 -5.02
CA CYS A 61 4.66 -9.60 -4.98
C CYS A 61 5.51 -10.04 -3.79
N GLU A 62 5.03 -11.04 -3.04
CA GLU A 62 5.77 -11.65 -1.93
C GLU A 62 6.87 -12.60 -2.41
N GLU A 63 6.73 -13.16 -3.61
CA GLU A 63 7.71 -14.04 -4.25
C GLU A 63 8.86 -13.27 -4.92
N LEU A 64 8.95 -11.93 -4.78
CA LEU A 64 9.99 -11.14 -5.44
C LEU A 64 11.36 -11.29 -4.74
N PRO A 65 12.48 -11.53 -5.48
CA PRO A 65 12.55 -11.85 -6.91
C PRO A 65 12.07 -13.27 -7.21
N CYS A 66 11.20 -13.40 -8.21
CA CYS A 66 10.74 -14.71 -8.69
C CYS A 66 11.48 -15.08 -9.98
N SER A 67 11.29 -16.32 -10.44
CA SER A 67 12.01 -16.88 -11.60
C SER A 67 11.88 -16.11 -12.92
N ARG A 68 10.94 -15.16 -13.03
CA ARG A 68 10.83 -14.27 -14.19
C ARG A 68 11.99 -13.28 -14.29
N TYR A 69 12.68 -13.01 -13.19
CA TYR A 69 13.87 -12.16 -13.17
C TYR A 69 15.16 -12.91 -13.51
N ASP A 70 15.10 -14.22 -13.72
CA ASP A 70 16.26 -15.04 -14.13
C ASP A 70 16.53 -14.95 -15.64
N ARG A 71 15.63 -14.31 -16.41
CA ARG A 71 15.78 -14.16 -17.86
C ARG A 71 16.77 -13.04 -18.19
N GLU A 72 17.71 -13.34 -19.06
CA GLU A 72 18.67 -12.39 -19.60
C GLU A 72 18.19 -11.80 -20.93
N ASP A 73 18.48 -10.52 -21.16
CA ASP A 73 18.35 -9.89 -22.48
C ASP A 73 19.47 -10.43 -23.39
N PRO A 74 19.14 -11.16 -24.47
CA PRO A 74 20.14 -11.77 -25.36
C PRO A 74 20.96 -10.75 -26.14
N THR A 75 20.57 -9.47 -26.13
CA THR A 75 21.28 -8.37 -26.79
C THR A 75 22.36 -7.73 -25.91
N LYS A 76 22.44 -8.13 -24.63
CA LYS A 76 23.35 -7.57 -23.63
C LYS A 76 24.40 -8.56 -23.17
N THR A 77 25.50 -8.05 -22.63
CA THR A 77 26.49 -8.87 -21.95
C THR A 77 25.94 -9.40 -20.62
N LYS A 78 26.64 -10.38 -20.04
CA LYS A 78 26.30 -10.89 -18.72
C LYS A 78 26.38 -9.79 -17.66
N GLU A 79 27.43 -8.97 -17.68
CA GLU A 79 27.65 -7.90 -16.73
C GLU A 79 26.55 -6.82 -16.81
N GLU A 80 26.08 -6.51 -18.02
CA GLU A 80 24.97 -5.58 -18.25
C GLU A 80 23.65 -6.14 -17.70
N ASN A 81 23.36 -7.42 -17.95
CA ASN A 81 22.18 -8.09 -17.41
C ASN A 81 22.19 -8.14 -15.86
N GLU A 82 23.34 -8.44 -15.25
CA GLU A 82 23.51 -8.42 -13.80
C GLU A 82 23.30 -7.02 -13.20
N ALA A 83 23.82 -5.98 -13.87
CA ALA A 83 23.63 -4.59 -13.46
C ALA A 83 22.16 -4.15 -13.56
N ASP A 84 21.46 -4.53 -14.63
CA ASP A 84 20.04 -4.27 -14.81
C ASP A 84 19.20 -4.95 -13.72
N HIS A 85 19.47 -6.23 -13.44
CA HIS A 85 18.78 -6.96 -12.39
C HIS A 85 19.01 -6.31 -11.01
N ALA A 86 20.25 -5.93 -10.69
CA ALA A 86 20.57 -5.24 -9.44
C ALA A 86 19.84 -3.89 -9.31
N MET A 87 19.78 -3.11 -10.40
CA MET A 87 19.04 -1.86 -10.46
C MET A 87 17.54 -2.09 -10.25
N GLN A 88 16.94 -3.06 -10.96
CA GLN A 88 15.53 -3.40 -10.82
C GLN A 88 15.19 -3.76 -9.36
N MET A 89 15.99 -4.62 -8.73
CA MET A 89 15.79 -5.01 -7.33
C MET A 89 15.90 -3.84 -6.38
N LYS A 90 16.85 -2.93 -6.60
CA LYS A 90 17.00 -1.72 -5.81
C LYS A 90 15.75 -0.84 -5.94
N ASN A 91 15.34 -0.52 -7.17
CA ASN A 91 14.20 0.36 -7.44
C ASN A 91 12.90 -0.23 -6.88
N LEU A 92 12.67 -1.54 -7.03
CA LEU A 92 11.48 -2.20 -6.48
C LEU A 92 11.47 -2.18 -4.94
N LYS A 93 12.64 -2.35 -4.29
CA LYS A 93 12.75 -2.25 -2.82
C LYS A 93 12.47 -0.83 -2.33
N GLU A 94 13.05 0.18 -2.99
CA GLU A 94 12.81 1.59 -2.66
C GLU A 94 11.34 1.94 -2.83
N HIS A 95 10.73 1.54 -3.95
CA HIS A 95 9.32 1.81 -4.22
C HIS A 95 8.38 1.09 -3.24
N LYS A 96 8.72 -0.14 -2.83
CA LYS A 96 8.00 -0.84 -1.75
C LYS A 96 8.00 -0.06 -0.45
N GLY A 97 9.13 0.59 -0.12
CA GLY A 97 9.26 1.45 1.05
C GLY A 97 8.43 2.72 0.92
N GLU A 98 8.43 3.35 -0.26
CA GLU A 98 7.60 4.53 -0.54
C GLU A 98 6.10 4.23 -0.48
N GLU A 99 5.63 3.11 -1.03
CA GLU A 99 4.22 2.70 -0.93
C GLU A 99 3.79 2.37 0.50
N ARG A 100 4.71 1.81 1.31
CA ARG A 100 4.43 1.48 2.72
C ARG A 100 4.36 2.69 3.62
N LYS A 101 4.97 3.80 3.20
CA LYS A 101 5.01 5.03 3.99
C LYS A 101 3.60 5.52 4.32
N MET A 102 3.35 5.74 5.60
CA MET A 102 2.09 6.29 6.08
C MET A 102 1.75 7.62 5.37
N LYS A 103 0.55 7.71 4.79
CA LYS A 103 -0.02 8.94 4.21
C LYS A 103 -0.84 9.69 5.25
N ARG A 104 -0.15 10.50 6.05
CA ARG A 104 -0.73 11.17 7.22
C ARG A 104 -1.96 12.01 6.89
N GLU A 105 -2.00 12.62 5.72
CA GLU A 105 -3.10 13.45 5.21
C GLU A 105 -4.44 12.71 5.07
N LEU A 106 -4.42 11.37 4.94
CA LEU A 106 -5.64 10.55 4.89
C LEU A 106 -6.24 10.30 6.28
N GLY A 107 -5.43 10.45 7.33
CA GLY A 107 -5.83 10.39 8.73
C GLY A 107 -6.59 9.13 9.12
N ILE A 108 -7.54 9.30 10.03
CA ILE A 108 -8.37 8.24 10.60
C ILE A 108 -9.79 8.29 9.99
N ALA A 109 -10.38 7.14 9.74
CA ALA A 109 -11.75 7.00 9.27
C ALA A 109 -12.75 7.39 10.37
N ARG A 110 -14.02 7.59 9.98
CA ARG A 110 -15.11 7.87 10.95
C ARG A 110 -15.21 6.80 12.03
N CYS A 111 -15.02 5.54 11.66
CA CYS A 111 -15.09 4.38 12.55
C CYS A 111 -13.82 4.11 13.38
N GLY A 112 -12.72 4.87 13.19
CA GLY A 112 -11.45 4.63 13.88
C GLY A 112 -10.39 3.85 13.08
N LEU A 113 -10.72 3.29 11.91
CA LEU A 113 -9.70 2.65 11.05
C LEU A 113 -8.68 3.66 10.51
N ALA A 114 -7.43 3.24 10.33
CA ALA A 114 -6.34 4.11 9.88
C ALA A 114 -6.23 4.15 8.35
N CYS A 115 -6.95 5.09 7.71
CA CYS A 115 -6.81 5.34 6.28
C CYS A 115 -5.37 5.70 5.88
N CYS A 116 -4.63 6.35 6.78
CA CYS A 116 -3.23 6.71 6.60
C CYS A 116 -2.28 5.51 6.41
N LEU A 117 -2.64 4.30 6.85
CA LEU A 117 -1.83 3.08 6.74
C LEU A 117 -2.40 2.05 5.75
N CYS A 118 -3.54 2.33 5.13
CA CYS A 118 -4.22 1.36 4.27
C CYS A 118 -3.46 1.18 2.95
N SER A 119 -3.18 -0.07 2.55
CA SER A 119 -2.54 -0.40 1.26
C SER A 119 -3.34 0.07 0.05
N GLU A 120 -4.67 0.20 0.20
CA GLU A 120 -5.56 0.71 -0.85
C GLU A 120 -5.47 2.24 -1.02
N ASN A 121 -4.69 2.94 -0.20
CA ASN A 121 -4.60 4.40 -0.21
C ASN A 121 -3.95 5.00 -1.47
N THR A 122 -3.43 4.17 -2.37
CA THR A 122 -2.99 4.59 -3.71
C THR A 122 -4.18 4.88 -4.62
N ASN A 123 -5.31 4.18 -4.42
CA ASN A 123 -6.54 4.31 -5.19
C ASN A 123 -7.73 4.81 -4.36
N CYS A 124 -7.57 4.94 -3.03
CA CYS A 124 -8.60 5.39 -2.10
C CYS A 124 -8.24 6.74 -1.49
N ALA A 125 -9.09 7.75 -1.68
CA ALA A 125 -8.93 9.09 -1.11
C ALA A 125 -9.28 9.18 0.41
N GLY A 126 -9.41 8.03 1.07
CA GLY A 126 -9.76 7.94 2.49
C GLY A 126 -11.25 8.18 2.78
N CYS A 127 -11.69 7.81 3.99
CA CYS A 127 -13.10 7.87 4.40
C CYS A 127 -13.68 9.31 4.34
N ASN A 128 -12.84 10.32 4.57
CA ASN A 128 -13.24 11.71 4.59
C ASN A 128 -13.54 12.30 3.20
N SER A 129 -13.10 11.64 2.11
CA SER A 129 -13.49 12.02 0.74
C SER A 129 -14.99 11.91 0.49
N GLY A 130 -15.68 11.03 1.23
CA GLY A 130 -17.08 10.70 0.96
C GLY A 130 -17.28 9.77 -0.23
N ASP A 131 -16.21 9.23 -0.82
CA ASP A 131 -16.24 8.31 -1.96
C ASP A 131 -15.71 6.91 -1.62
N CYS A 132 -15.71 6.56 -0.33
CA CYS A 132 -15.30 5.23 0.08
C CYS A 132 -16.29 4.16 -0.45
N PRO A 133 -15.78 3.00 -0.90
CA PRO A 133 -16.62 1.84 -1.19
C PRO A 133 -17.52 1.53 0.02
N GLY A 134 -18.82 1.40 -0.23
CA GLY A 134 -19.83 1.10 0.79
C GLY A 134 -20.31 2.28 1.65
N LYS A 135 -20.08 3.52 1.21
CA LYS A 135 -20.59 4.73 1.88
C LYS A 135 -22.10 4.73 2.14
N ASP A 136 -22.88 4.09 1.27
CA ASP A 136 -24.34 4.09 1.31
C ASP A 136 -24.91 3.19 2.42
N TRP A 137 -24.15 2.19 2.86
CA TRP A 137 -24.58 1.22 3.87
C TRP A 137 -23.69 1.20 5.13
N CYS A 138 -22.69 2.08 5.21
CA CYS A 138 -21.84 2.19 6.39
C CYS A 138 -22.58 2.83 7.59
N GLU A 139 -22.86 2.02 8.62
CA GLU A 139 -23.58 2.45 9.83
C GLU A 139 -22.87 3.59 10.57
N ASN A 140 -21.55 3.47 10.81
CA ASN A 140 -20.78 4.50 11.53
C ASN A 140 -20.77 5.84 10.77
N ARG A 141 -20.76 5.80 9.43
CA ARG A 141 -20.84 7.01 8.60
C ARG A 141 -22.20 7.68 8.75
N LYS A 142 -23.28 6.93 8.58
CA LYS A 142 -24.65 7.44 8.74
C LYS A 142 -24.85 8.07 10.12
N CYS A 143 -24.53 7.32 11.18
CA CYS A 143 -24.68 7.77 12.56
C CYS A 143 -23.84 9.02 12.88
N SER A 144 -22.57 9.06 12.46
CA SER A 144 -21.73 10.24 12.72
C SER A 144 -22.19 11.49 11.97
N LEU A 145 -22.72 11.35 10.74
CA LEU A 145 -23.33 12.46 10.00
C LEU A 145 -24.61 12.96 10.68
N GLU A 146 -25.49 12.05 11.12
CA GLU A 146 -26.72 12.40 11.86
C GLU A 146 -26.42 13.14 13.17
N LYS A 147 -25.35 12.74 13.87
CA LYS A 147 -24.88 13.39 15.10
C LYS A 147 -24.05 14.66 14.86
N GLY A 148 -23.75 15.02 13.60
CA GLY A 148 -22.90 16.17 13.28
C GLY A 148 -21.45 16.04 13.75
N ILE A 149 -20.96 14.82 13.99
CA ILE A 149 -19.59 14.56 14.43
C ILE A 149 -18.73 14.01 13.29
N ARG A 150 -17.44 14.35 13.31
CA ARG A 150 -16.50 13.91 12.27
C ARG A 150 -16.06 12.46 12.47
N HIS A 151 -15.82 12.04 13.71
CA HIS A 151 -15.36 10.69 14.03
C HIS A 151 -16.15 10.11 15.21
N CYS A 152 -16.28 8.79 15.27
CA CYS A 152 -16.94 8.11 16.38
C CYS A 152 -16.26 8.38 17.72
N TYR A 153 -14.96 8.69 17.75
CA TYR A 153 -14.26 9.00 19.00
C TYR A 153 -14.68 10.37 19.57
N ALA A 154 -15.32 11.24 18.77
CA ALA A 154 -15.90 12.49 19.26
C ALA A 154 -17.30 12.29 19.87
N CYS A 155 -17.82 11.07 19.90
CA CYS A 155 -19.09 10.75 20.53
C CYS A 155 -18.87 10.48 22.03
N ASP A 156 -19.73 10.98 22.91
CA ASP A 156 -19.61 10.77 24.36
C ASP A 156 -20.05 9.37 24.82
N GLU A 157 -20.71 8.60 23.94
CA GLU A 157 -21.17 7.24 24.23
C GLU A 157 -20.00 6.24 24.22
N ASP A 158 -20.11 5.24 25.09
CA ASP A 158 -19.37 3.98 24.96
C ASP A 158 -20.03 3.11 23.89
N CYS A 159 -19.65 3.34 22.64
CA CYS A 159 -20.37 2.88 21.45
C CYS A 159 -19.74 1.63 20.83
N GLN A 160 -20.56 0.62 20.58
CA GLN A 160 -20.18 -0.63 19.89
C GLN A 160 -20.90 -0.78 18.54
N LYS A 161 -21.36 0.31 17.93
CA LYS A 161 -22.12 0.26 16.65
C LYS A 161 -21.23 -0.02 15.44
N GLY A 162 -21.76 -0.77 14.48
CA GLY A 162 -21.10 -1.05 13.21
C GLY A 162 -19.71 -1.67 13.38
N LEU A 163 -18.70 -1.02 12.80
CA LEU A 163 -17.32 -1.48 12.85
C LEU A 163 -16.72 -1.45 14.26
N LEU A 164 -17.28 -0.67 15.20
CA LEU A 164 -16.77 -0.63 16.58
C LEU A 164 -16.99 -1.96 17.34
N THR A 165 -17.79 -2.89 16.81
CA THR A 165 -17.85 -4.27 17.33
C THR A 165 -16.53 -5.05 17.18
N LYS A 166 -15.60 -4.57 16.33
CA LYS A 166 -14.28 -5.19 16.13
C LYS A 166 -13.22 -4.50 16.97
N ILE A 167 -12.29 -5.28 17.53
CA ILE A 167 -11.24 -4.81 18.43
C ILE A 167 -10.36 -3.73 17.78
N LYS A 168 -9.90 -3.92 16.54
CA LYS A 168 -9.03 -2.96 15.84
C LYS A 168 -9.61 -1.53 15.76
N PRO A 169 -10.75 -1.28 15.09
CA PRO A 169 -11.34 0.06 15.06
C PRO A 169 -11.76 0.59 16.44
N TYR A 170 -12.18 -0.29 17.36
CA TYR A 170 -12.56 0.11 18.71
C TYR A 170 -11.36 0.59 19.53
N ALA A 171 -10.23 -0.10 19.50
CA ALA A 171 -8.99 0.31 20.16
C ALA A 171 -8.49 1.65 19.64
N PHE A 172 -8.50 1.87 18.33
CA PHE A 172 -8.08 3.14 17.72
C PHE A 172 -9.02 4.28 18.14
N ASN A 173 -10.31 3.99 18.26
CA ASN A 173 -11.31 4.93 18.76
C ASN A 173 -11.02 5.34 20.21
N LEU A 174 -10.86 4.35 21.11
CA LEU A 174 -10.54 4.58 22.51
C LEU A 174 -9.21 5.29 22.70
N PHE A 175 -8.19 4.92 21.92
CA PHE A 175 -6.90 5.62 21.92
C PHE A 175 -7.11 7.10 21.60
N SER A 176 -7.84 7.42 20.52
CA SER A 176 -8.10 8.81 20.12
C SER A 176 -8.88 9.58 21.18
N LYS A 177 -9.83 8.94 21.87
CA LYS A 177 -10.52 9.55 23.02
C LYS A 177 -9.59 9.87 24.18
N ARG A 178 -8.67 8.97 24.50
CA ARG A 178 -7.77 9.07 25.67
C ARG A 178 -6.57 9.99 25.44
N TYR A 179 -5.99 9.94 24.24
CA TYR A 179 -4.69 10.56 23.94
C TYR A 179 -4.74 11.56 22.77
N GLY A 180 -5.87 11.63 22.06
CA GLY A 180 -6.05 12.50 20.89
C GLY A 180 -5.59 11.88 19.57
N GLU A 181 -6.23 12.29 18.47
CA GLU A 181 -5.92 11.80 17.12
C GLU A 181 -4.46 12.09 16.72
N LYS A 182 -3.92 13.25 17.09
CA LYS A 182 -2.52 13.58 16.78
C LYS A 182 -1.56 12.52 17.35
N GLN A 183 -1.75 12.13 18.61
CA GLN A 183 -0.91 11.14 19.26
C GLN A 183 -1.07 9.77 18.61
N LEU A 184 -2.29 9.40 18.19
CA LEU A 184 -2.52 8.16 17.45
C LEU A 184 -1.71 8.16 16.14
N LEU A 185 -1.80 9.23 15.35
CA LEU A 185 -1.05 9.35 14.10
C LEU A 185 0.47 9.31 14.32
N ASP A 186 0.98 9.96 15.37
CA ASP A 186 2.41 9.95 15.73
C ASP A 186 2.89 8.53 16.08
N CYS A 187 2.10 7.79 16.86
CA CYS A 187 2.38 6.39 17.20
C CYS A 187 2.33 5.47 15.97
N LEU A 188 1.29 5.58 15.13
CA LEU A 188 1.16 4.77 13.92
C LEU A 188 2.31 5.00 12.94
N GLU A 189 2.75 6.25 12.78
CA GLU A 189 3.89 6.60 11.93
C GLU A 189 5.21 6.05 12.49
N ALA A 190 5.41 6.11 13.81
CA ALA A 190 6.57 5.51 14.46
C ALA A 190 6.58 3.98 14.32
N ASN A 191 5.43 3.34 14.49
CA ASN A 191 5.29 1.89 14.39
C ASN A 191 5.55 1.40 12.95
N GLU A 192 5.04 2.10 11.94
CA GLU A 192 5.31 1.80 10.52
C GLU A 192 6.82 1.88 10.22
N LYS A 193 7.50 2.92 10.71
CA LYS A 193 8.98 3.05 10.61
C LYS A 193 9.71 1.94 11.34
N ALA A 194 9.15 1.41 12.41
CA ALA A 194 9.67 0.25 13.15
C ALA A 194 9.33 -1.10 12.49
N GLY A 195 8.62 -1.10 11.37
CA GLY A 195 8.29 -2.30 10.59
C GLY A 195 6.96 -2.97 10.97
N VAL A 196 6.11 -2.30 11.75
CA VAL A 196 4.75 -2.75 12.03
C VAL A 196 3.89 -2.59 10.78
N ILE A 197 3.21 -3.66 10.38
CA ILE A 197 2.48 -3.76 9.11
C ILE A 197 0.97 -3.75 9.36
N TYR A 198 0.26 -2.78 8.78
CA TYR A 198 -1.20 -2.66 8.91
C TYR A 198 -1.98 -3.72 8.11
N HIS A 199 -1.45 -4.14 6.95
CA HIS A 199 -1.99 -5.22 6.12
C HIS A 199 -0.85 -6.15 5.65
N ARG A 200 -0.86 -7.38 6.15
CA ARG A 200 0.02 -8.48 5.73
C ARG A 200 -0.66 -9.35 4.69
N GLU A 201 -1.80 -9.93 5.04
CA GLU A 201 -2.58 -10.83 4.19
C GLU A 201 -3.99 -10.27 4.02
N GLY A 202 -4.32 -9.87 2.79
CA GLY A 202 -5.57 -9.14 2.51
C GLY A 202 -5.66 -7.86 3.35
N ILE A 203 -6.72 -7.74 4.16
CA ILE A 203 -6.97 -6.57 5.03
C ILE A 203 -6.52 -6.77 6.49
N SER A 204 -5.86 -7.88 6.79
CA SER A 204 -5.40 -8.24 8.13
C SER A 204 -3.91 -7.96 8.28
N GLY A 205 -3.48 -7.42 9.42
CA GLY A 205 -2.07 -7.19 9.75
C GLY A 205 -1.78 -7.24 11.24
N ASP A 206 -0.72 -6.58 11.67
CA ASP A 206 -0.20 -6.68 13.04
C ASP A 206 -1.19 -6.22 14.10
N TYR A 207 -2.09 -5.30 13.76
CA TYR A 207 -3.10 -4.74 14.66
C TYR A 207 -4.37 -5.61 14.78
N ASP A 208 -4.47 -6.73 14.07
CA ASP A 208 -5.65 -7.61 14.06
C ASP A 208 -5.54 -8.82 14.99
N ASP A 209 -4.34 -9.15 15.46
CA ASP A 209 -4.05 -10.34 16.28
C ASP A 209 -4.09 -10.00 17.78
N PHE A 210 -5.24 -9.46 18.22
CA PHE A 210 -5.49 -9.07 19.60
C PHE A 210 -6.93 -9.40 20.02
N GLU A 211 -7.09 -10.04 21.18
CA GLU A 211 -8.38 -10.30 21.82
C GLU A 211 -8.70 -9.31 22.95
N ASP A 212 -7.70 -8.51 23.38
CA ASP A 212 -7.81 -7.53 24.44
C ASP A 212 -7.53 -6.12 23.90
N VAL A 213 -8.48 -5.22 24.09
CA VAL A 213 -8.42 -3.85 23.62
C VAL A 213 -7.30 -3.05 24.29
N GLU A 214 -7.00 -3.29 25.55
CA GLU A 214 -5.95 -2.56 26.28
C GLU A 214 -4.56 -3.00 25.81
N LYS A 215 -4.38 -4.28 25.49
CA LYS A 215 -3.14 -4.77 24.87
C LYS A 215 -2.91 -4.16 23.49
N LEU A 216 -3.96 -4.02 22.69
CA LEU A 216 -3.86 -3.33 21.40
C LEU A 216 -3.54 -1.84 21.58
N ILE A 217 -4.15 -1.17 22.57
CA ILE A 217 -3.82 0.23 22.89
C ILE A 217 -2.34 0.37 23.26
N GLU A 218 -1.80 -0.50 24.11
CA GLU A 218 -0.39 -0.46 24.48
C GLU A 218 0.54 -0.80 23.29
N PHE A 219 0.14 -1.75 22.44
CA PHE A 219 0.84 -2.03 21.19
C PHE A 219 0.85 -0.82 20.25
N ILE A 220 -0.26 -0.08 20.14
CA ILE A 220 -0.28 1.17 19.37
C ILE A 220 0.75 2.15 19.95
N ARG A 221 0.83 2.30 21.28
CA ARG A 221 1.76 3.24 21.93
C ARG A 221 3.23 2.90 21.73
N THR A 222 3.56 1.60 21.74
CA THR A 222 4.96 1.13 21.83
C THR A 222 5.49 0.51 20.54
N GLY A 223 4.61 0.05 19.66
CA GLY A 223 4.97 -0.75 18.48
C GLY A 223 5.49 -2.16 18.81
N SER A 224 5.40 -2.60 20.07
CA SER A 224 5.98 -3.86 20.55
C SER A 224 4.95 -4.68 21.31
N ARG A 225 4.93 -6.00 21.07
CA ARG A 225 4.10 -6.92 21.85
C ARG A 225 4.80 -7.17 23.20
N THR A 226 4.30 -6.54 24.26
CA THR A 226 4.68 -6.81 25.65
C THR A 226 3.93 -8.00 26.22
#